data_AF-A0A536TAP0-F1
#
_entry.id   AF-A0A536TAP0-F1
#
_cell.length_a   1.000
_cell.length_b   1.000
_cell.length_c   1.000
_cell.angle_alpha   90.00
_cell.angle_beta   90.00
_cell.angle_gamma   90.00
#
_symmetry.space_group_name_H-M   'P 1'
#
loop_
_entity.id
_entity.type
_entity.pdbx_description
1 polymer ?
#
loop_
_entity_poly.entity_id
_entity_poly.type
_entity_poly.pdbx_seq_one_letter_code
_entity_poly.pdbx_strand_id
1 'polypeptide(L)'
;MTALLLLVAFIAGAAWYVGWASHWIAQGAAAWWFVVGAPLAYLSPALLLVTMWFVESWVWRTPRPPKARLGFGAALRLYLTEIWTVGLSWPLMVLHRLLIHDPVAAPAERPIVLIHGVLVNDGVWILVRRFLARNGVAPVYTMNYGPPLADIEWFAGQLHTRIEKIRTETGAERVVLLTHSMGGLVARAYVRRFGSERVARLITIGAPHHGSMLAHTFPGGCLAQMRPG
;
A
#
# COMPACT_ATOMS: atom_id res chain seq x y z
N MET A 1 -1.23 0.78 14.02
CA MET A 1 -0.34 -0.36 14.32
C MET A 1 0.75 -0.53 13.27
N THR A 2 0.41 -0.63 11.97
CA THR A 2 1.39 -0.81 10.87
C THR A 2 2.55 0.20 10.88
N ALA A 3 2.26 1.51 10.99
CA ALA A 3 3.32 2.53 11.02
C ALA A 3 4.31 2.40 12.18
N LEU A 4 3.81 2.00 13.36
CA LEU A 4 4.67 1.77 14.54
C LEU A 4 5.57 0.56 14.34
N LEU A 5 5.03 -0.54 13.82
CA LEU A 5 5.82 -1.74 13.50
C LEU A 5 6.93 -1.42 12.47
N LEU A 6 6.60 -0.65 11.43
CA LEU A 6 7.57 -0.23 10.43
C LEU A 6 8.65 0.71 11.00
N LEU A 7 8.26 1.64 11.87
CA LEU A 7 9.21 2.53 12.55
C LEU A 7 10.17 1.74 13.45
N VAL A 8 9.64 0.81 14.25
CA VAL A 8 10.45 -0.06 15.11
C VAL A 8 11.41 -0.91 14.28
N ALA A 9 10.93 -1.53 13.20
CA ALA A 9 11.77 -2.30 12.29
C ALA A 9 12.88 -1.45 11.65
N PHE A 10 12.56 -0.22 11.25
CA PHE A 10 13.54 0.72 10.69
C PHE A 10 14.61 1.11 11.71
N ILE A 11 14.22 1.52 12.91
CA ILE A 11 15.16 1.89 13.98
C ILE A 11 16.05 0.70 14.35
N ALA A 12 15.46 -0.49 14.52
CA ALA A 12 16.20 -1.70 14.83
C ALA A 12 17.20 -2.07 13.72
N GLY A 13 16.78 -2.00 12.46
CA GLY A 13 17.65 -2.27 11.31
C GLY A 13 18.80 -1.26 11.18
N ALA A 14 18.51 0.03 11.40
CA ALA A 14 19.53 1.08 11.39
C ALA A 14 20.53 0.93 12.54
N ALA A 15 20.04 0.67 13.77
CA ALA A 15 20.90 0.44 14.93
C ALA A 15 21.79 -0.80 14.75
N TRP A 16 21.23 -1.89 14.20
CA TRP A 16 21.98 -3.08 13.84
C TRP A 16 23.08 -2.77 12.83
N TYR A 17 22.75 -2.08 11.74
CA TYR A 17 23.72 -1.72 10.70
C TYR A 17 24.86 -0.85 11.25
N VAL A 18 24.53 0.14 12.09
CA VAL A 18 25.53 1.02 12.73
C VAL A 18 26.41 0.23 13.69
N GLY A 19 25.85 -0.68 14.50
CA GLY A 19 26.61 -1.53 15.40
C GLY A 19 27.57 -2.46 14.65
N TRP A 20 27.09 -3.12 13.60
CA TRP A 20 27.90 -3.96 12.72
C TRP A 20 29.03 -3.17 12.04
N ALA A 21 28.71 -2.01 11.46
CA ALA A 21 29.70 -1.13 10.84
C ALA A 21 30.77 -0.67 11.85
N SER A 22 30.35 -0.27 13.04
CA SER A 22 31.26 0.19 14.11
C SER A 22 32.22 -0.90 14.56
N HIS A 23 31.75 -2.16 14.66
CA HIS A 23 32.57 -3.31 15.01
C HIS A 23 33.71 -3.57 14.00
N TRP A 24 33.44 -3.43 12.70
CA TRP A 24 34.44 -3.63 11.66
C TRP A 24 35.38 -2.43 11.50
N ILE A 25 34.87 -1.21 11.66
CA ILE A 25 35.70 -0.01 11.68
C ILE A 25 36.72 -0.08 12.82
N ALA A 26 36.30 -0.56 14.00
CA ALA A 26 37.20 -0.77 15.14
C ALA A 26 38.29 -1.81 14.87
N GLN A 27 38.11 -2.70 13.89
CA GLN A 27 39.09 -3.69 13.43
C GLN A 27 39.92 -3.21 12.23
N GLY A 28 39.81 -1.93 11.85
CA GLY A 28 40.61 -1.33 10.79
C GLY A 28 39.93 -1.26 9.41
N ALA A 29 38.66 -1.62 9.29
CA ALA A 29 37.92 -1.41 8.05
C ALA A 29 37.69 0.09 7.77
N ALA A 30 37.75 0.49 6.50
CA ALA A 30 37.56 1.88 6.12
C ALA A 30 36.08 2.32 6.28
N ALA A 31 35.83 3.37 7.07
CA ALA A 31 34.47 3.84 7.37
C ALA A 31 33.62 4.16 6.13
N TRP A 32 34.26 4.64 5.04
CA TRP A 32 33.55 5.02 3.81
C TRP A 32 32.85 3.83 3.13
N TRP A 33 33.30 2.58 3.32
CA TRP A 33 32.62 1.38 2.80
C TRP A 33 31.20 1.28 3.35
N PHE A 34 31.02 1.57 4.63
CA PHE A 34 29.72 1.49 5.31
C PHE A 34 28.83 2.68 4.98
N VAL A 35 29.41 3.85 4.69
CA VAL A 35 28.65 5.01 4.19
C VAL A 35 28.08 4.72 2.80
N VAL A 36 28.93 4.24 1.88
CA VAL A 36 28.52 3.88 0.52
C VAL A 36 27.61 2.65 0.50
N GLY A 37 27.80 1.71 1.42
CA GLY A 37 26.99 0.50 1.56
C GLY A 37 25.62 0.72 2.20
N ALA A 38 25.41 1.81 2.95
CA ALA A 38 24.17 2.04 3.70
C ALA A 38 22.92 2.10 2.81
N PRO A 39 22.92 2.79 1.64
CA PRO A 39 21.79 2.75 0.72
C PRO A 39 21.48 1.34 0.20
N LEU A 40 22.50 0.51 -0.07
CA LEU A 40 22.32 -0.87 -0.51
C LEU A 40 21.72 -1.73 0.61
N ALA A 41 22.23 -1.58 1.83
CA ALA A 41 21.68 -2.26 2.99
C ALA A 41 20.22 -1.87 3.24
N TYR A 42 19.90 -0.57 3.14
CA TYR A 42 18.55 -0.05 3.26
C TYR A 42 17.59 -0.60 2.20
N LEU A 43 18.02 -0.69 0.94
CA LEU A 43 17.21 -1.20 -0.16
C LEU A 43 17.14 -2.73 -0.21
N SER A 44 18.01 -3.44 0.52
CA SER A 44 18.08 -4.91 0.47
C SER A 44 16.76 -5.63 0.81
N PRO A 45 15.94 -5.21 1.80
CA PRO A 45 14.66 -5.87 2.06
C PRO A 45 13.67 -5.65 0.91
N ALA A 46 13.66 -4.45 0.31
CA ALA A 46 12.83 -4.15 -0.85
C ALA A 46 13.27 -4.97 -2.07
N LEU A 47 14.58 -5.08 -2.30
CA LEU A 47 15.15 -5.93 -3.34
C LEU A 47 14.69 -7.39 -3.19
N LEU A 48 14.82 -7.97 -1.99
CA LEU A 48 14.42 -9.35 -1.73
C LEU A 48 12.92 -9.56 -1.95
N LEU A 49 12.09 -8.66 -1.40
CA LEU A 49 10.64 -8.73 -1.51
C LEU A 49 10.17 -8.60 -2.96
N VAL A 50 10.67 -7.62 -3.70
CA VAL A 50 10.33 -7.39 -5.11
C VAL A 50 10.83 -8.54 -5.98
N THR A 51 12.02 -9.07 -5.71
CA THR A 51 12.53 -10.26 -6.42
C THR A 51 11.61 -11.45 -6.24
N MET A 52 11.20 -11.73 -5.00
CA MET A 52 10.25 -12.79 -4.70
C MET A 52 8.93 -12.59 -5.49
N TRP A 53 8.36 -11.39 -5.50
CA TRP A 53 7.14 -11.08 -6.26
C TRP A 53 7.31 -11.25 -7.77
N PHE A 54 8.46 -10.86 -8.33
CA PHE A 54 8.76 -11.01 -9.75
C PHE A 54 8.95 -12.47 -10.13
N VAL A 55 9.59 -13.28 -9.28
CA VAL A 55 9.70 -14.73 -9.47
C VAL A 55 8.31 -15.36 -9.45
N GLU A 56 7.49 -15.08 -8.43
CA GLU A 56 6.12 -15.60 -8.37
C GLU A 56 5.28 -15.15 -9.57
N SER A 57 5.36 -13.86 -9.93
CA SER A 57 4.67 -13.31 -11.10
C SER A 57 5.15 -13.95 -12.40
N TRP A 58 6.42 -14.35 -12.49
CA TRP A 58 6.96 -15.07 -13.63
C TRP A 58 6.41 -16.49 -13.66
N VAL A 59 6.49 -17.23 -12.55
CA VAL A 59 6.01 -18.62 -12.46
C VAL A 59 4.52 -18.72 -12.80
N TRP A 60 3.70 -17.80 -12.28
CA TRP A 60 2.24 -17.82 -12.40
C TRP A 60 1.68 -16.84 -13.45
N ARG A 61 2.51 -16.36 -14.39
CA ARG A 61 2.06 -15.38 -15.40
C ARG A 61 0.98 -15.95 -16.31
N THR A 62 -0.03 -15.13 -16.59
CA THR A 62 -0.96 -15.40 -17.70
C THR A 62 -0.34 -15.02 -19.05
N PRO A 63 -0.78 -15.64 -20.16
CA PRO A 63 -0.33 -15.27 -21.49
C PRO A 63 -0.56 -13.77 -21.77
N ARG A 64 0.49 -13.06 -22.18
CA ARG A 64 0.40 -11.63 -22.53
C ARG A 64 0.20 -11.44 -24.03
N PRO A 65 -0.78 -10.61 -24.46
CA PRO A 65 -0.90 -10.20 -25.85
C PRO A 65 0.42 -9.62 -26.37
N PRO A 66 0.81 -9.84 -27.63
CA PRO A 66 2.10 -9.38 -28.17
C PRO A 66 2.38 -7.89 -27.89
N LYS A 67 1.37 -7.03 -28.07
CA LYS A 67 1.44 -5.59 -27.81
C LYS A 67 1.70 -5.19 -26.34
N ALA A 68 1.47 -6.09 -25.40
CA ALA A 68 1.65 -5.87 -23.97
C ALA A 68 2.92 -6.55 -23.41
N ARG A 69 3.73 -7.19 -24.28
CA ARG A 69 4.99 -7.81 -23.89
C ARG A 69 6.05 -6.73 -23.73
N LEU A 70 6.74 -6.77 -22.60
CA LEU A 70 7.87 -5.89 -22.34
C LEU A 70 9.15 -6.54 -22.90
N GLY A 71 9.97 -5.75 -23.59
CA GLY A 71 11.35 -6.13 -23.87
C GLY A 71 12.20 -6.14 -22.60
N PHE A 72 13.41 -6.70 -22.66
CA PHE A 72 14.31 -6.84 -21.51
C PHE A 72 14.55 -5.50 -20.79
N GLY A 73 14.87 -4.43 -21.52
CA GLY A 73 15.12 -3.11 -20.91
C GLY A 73 13.91 -2.54 -20.18
N ALA A 74 12.70 -2.72 -20.73
CA ALA A 74 11.47 -2.27 -20.07
C ALA A 74 11.14 -3.13 -18.83
N ALA A 75 11.42 -4.43 -18.87
CA ALA A 75 11.26 -5.31 -17.73
C ALA A 75 12.26 -4.98 -16.61
N LEU A 76 13.53 -4.71 -16.95
CA LEU A 76 14.55 -4.27 -16.00
C LEU A 76 14.17 -2.93 -15.37
N ARG A 77 13.71 -1.98 -16.20
CA ARG A 77 13.21 -0.68 -15.69
C ARG A 77 12.05 -0.87 -14.73
N LEU A 78 11.07 -1.72 -15.07
CA LEU A 78 9.92 -2.01 -14.20
C LEU A 78 10.40 -2.57 -12.85
N TYR A 79 11.30 -3.56 -12.88
CA TYR A 79 11.88 -4.17 -11.68
C TYR A 79 12.61 -3.16 -10.79
N LEU A 80 13.53 -2.37 -11.36
CA LEU A 80 14.25 -1.32 -10.62
C LEU A 80 13.29 -0.25 -10.07
N THR A 81 12.28 0.14 -10.85
CA THR A 81 11.26 1.12 -10.40
C THR A 81 10.47 0.59 -9.22
N GLU A 82 10.14 -0.71 -9.21
CA GLU A 82 9.42 -1.34 -8.11
C GLU A 82 10.26 -1.35 -6.83
N ILE A 83 11.55 -1.71 -6.90
CA ILE A 83 12.47 -1.66 -5.75
C ILE A 83 12.52 -0.26 -5.14
N TRP A 84 12.69 0.75 -5.99
CA TRP A 84 12.71 2.14 -5.53
C TRP A 84 11.37 2.56 -4.93
N THR A 85 10.26 2.16 -5.55
CA THR A 85 8.91 2.52 -5.08
C THR A 85 8.62 1.91 -3.72
N VAL A 86 8.94 0.62 -3.53
CA VAL A 86 8.79 -0.09 -2.25
C VAL A 86 9.74 0.50 -1.20
N GLY A 87 11.01 0.75 -1.55
CA GLY A 87 11.97 1.34 -0.62
C GLY A 87 11.54 2.74 -0.15
N LEU A 88 11.04 3.58 -1.06
CA LEU A 88 10.62 4.96 -0.77
C LEU A 88 9.22 5.06 -0.17
N SER A 89 8.36 4.04 -0.29
CA SER A 89 7.04 4.07 0.32
C SER A 89 7.11 3.95 1.85
N TRP A 90 8.14 3.29 2.38
CA TRP A 90 8.30 3.07 3.82
C TRP A 90 8.35 4.35 4.64
N PRO A 91 9.21 5.35 4.35
CA PRO A 91 9.20 6.64 5.06
C PRO A 91 7.84 7.33 5.01
N LEU A 92 7.17 7.31 3.85
CA LEU A 92 5.85 7.91 3.69
C LEU A 92 4.80 7.23 4.56
N MET A 93 4.89 5.91 4.70
CA MET A 93 4.00 5.11 5.55
C MET A 93 4.30 5.30 7.04
N VAL A 94 5.56 5.48 7.43
CA VAL A 94 5.94 5.82 8.82
C VAL A 94 5.43 7.21 9.19
N LEU A 95 5.64 8.19 8.31
CA LEU A 95 5.29 9.60 8.53
C LEU A 95 3.82 9.90 8.19
N HIS A 96 3.00 8.90 7.86
CA HIS A 96 1.66 9.09 7.35
C HIS A 96 0.78 9.98 8.24
N ARG A 97 0.90 9.87 9.58
CA ARG A 97 0.15 10.70 10.54
C ARG A 97 0.49 12.19 10.49
N LEU A 98 1.69 12.53 10.00
CA LEU A 98 2.15 13.91 9.84
C LEU A 98 1.85 14.45 8.44
N LEU A 99 1.62 13.57 7.47
CA LEU A 99 1.51 13.92 6.05
C LEU A 99 0.09 13.80 5.49
N ILE A 100 -0.76 12.99 6.13
CA ILE A 100 -2.11 12.66 5.69
C ILE A 100 -3.09 13.18 6.73
N HIS A 101 -3.77 14.27 6.38
CA HIS A 101 -4.90 14.81 7.12
C HIS A 101 -6.15 14.79 6.25
N ASP A 102 -7.30 14.53 6.87
CA ASP A 102 -8.58 14.72 6.22
C ASP A 102 -8.78 16.19 5.85
N PRO A 103 -9.50 16.48 4.76
CA PRO A 103 -9.89 17.84 4.44
C PRO A 103 -10.76 18.41 5.56
N VAL A 104 -10.78 19.74 5.69
CA VAL A 104 -11.71 20.43 6.58
C VAL A 104 -13.14 20.06 6.17
N ALA A 105 -13.98 19.74 7.16
CA ALA A 105 -15.38 19.41 6.93
C ALA A 105 -16.08 20.56 6.19
N ALA A 106 -16.60 20.26 5.01
CA ALA A 106 -17.30 21.19 4.15
C ALA A 106 -18.28 20.43 3.24
N PRO A 107 -19.37 21.07 2.80
CA PRO A 107 -20.31 20.45 1.86
C PRO A 107 -19.60 19.91 0.61
N ALA A 108 -19.87 18.65 0.27
CA ALA A 108 -19.30 18.02 -0.93
C ALA A 108 -20.30 17.03 -1.53
N GLU A 109 -20.47 17.05 -2.86
CA GLU A 109 -21.42 16.15 -3.53
C GLU A 109 -20.92 14.68 -3.56
N ARG A 110 -19.63 14.48 -3.87
CA ARG A 110 -19.02 13.16 -4.08
C ARG A 110 -17.57 13.12 -3.57
N PRO A 111 -17.33 13.13 -2.25
CA PRO A 111 -15.98 13.00 -1.71
C PRO A 111 -15.34 11.66 -2.12
N ILE A 112 -14.03 11.65 -2.31
CA ILE A 112 -13.25 10.47 -2.68
C ILE A 112 -12.70 9.81 -1.42
N VAL A 113 -12.86 8.50 -1.30
CA VAL A 113 -12.25 7.68 -0.24
C VAL A 113 -11.19 6.77 -0.86
N LEU A 114 -9.94 7.00 -0.48
CA LEU A 114 -8.81 6.17 -0.88
C LEU A 114 -8.64 4.98 0.07
N ILE A 115 -8.64 3.77 -0.48
CA ILE A 115 -8.58 2.52 0.28
C ILE A 115 -7.32 1.75 -0.13
N HIS A 116 -6.38 1.64 0.80
CA HIS A 116 -5.10 0.98 0.57
C HIS A 116 -5.23 -0.57 0.52
N GLY A 117 -4.13 -1.25 0.15
CA GLY A 117 -4.03 -2.71 0.10
C GLY A 117 -3.51 -3.35 1.39
N VAL A 118 -3.16 -4.63 1.33
CA VAL A 118 -2.65 -5.39 2.49
C VAL A 118 -1.26 -4.88 2.91
N LEU A 119 -0.95 -4.97 4.22
CA LEU A 119 0.35 -4.63 4.83
C LEU A 119 0.84 -3.18 4.64
N VAL A 120 0.02 -2.30 4.07
CA VAL A 120 0.32 -0.88 3.92
C VAL A 120 -0.64 -0.01 4.75
N ASN A 121 -0.47 1.31 4.69
CA ASN A 121 -1.40 2.29 5.22
C ASN A 121 -1.63 3.40 4.18
N ASP A 122 -2.44 4.39 4.51
CA ASP A 122 -2.76 5.56 3.68
C ASP A 122 -1.57 6.43 3.23
N GLY A 123 -0.38 6.28 3.81
CA GLY A 123 0.83 6.97 3.37
C GLY A 123 1.17 6.70 1.90
N VAL A 124 0.81 5.52 1.36
CA VAL A 124 0.99 5.18 -0.06
C VAL A 124 0.20 6.08 -1.01
N TRP A 125 -0.82 6.78 -0.51
CA TRP A 125 -1.67 7.64 -1.32
C TRP A 125 -1.17 9.08 -1.42
N ILE A 126 -0.06 9.46 -0.79
CA ILE A 126 0.34 10.87 -0.69
C ILE A 126 0.45 11.57 -2.04
N LEU A 127 0.99 10.89 -3.06
CA LEU A 127 1.15 11.45 -4.40
C LEU A 127 -0.19 11.54 -5.14
N VAL A 128 -1.04 10.53 -5.00
CA VAL A 128 -2.39 10.51 -5.59
C VAL A 128 -3.26 11.59 -4.97
N ARG A 129 -3.21 11.78 -3.64
CA ARG A 129 -3.92 12.88 -2.97
C ARG A 129 -3.47 14.23 -3.48
N ARG A 130 -2.16 14.46 -3.58
CA ARG A 130 -1.59 15.70 -4.13
C ARG A 130 -2.03 15.92 -5.57
N PHE A 131 -2.05 14.88 -6.39
CA PHE A 131 -2.52 14.96 -7.77
C PHE A 131 -4.01 15.34 -7.85
N LEU A 132 -4.87 14.65 -7.11
CA LEU A 132 -6.31 14.91 -7.09
C LEU A 132 -6.63 16.32 -6.55
N ALA A 133 -5.93 16.75 -5.49
CA ALA A 133 -6.10 18.09 -4.91
C ALA A 133 -5.66 19.19 -5.88
N ARG A 134 -4.50 19.04 -6.54
CA ARG A 134 -4.01 20.00 -7.55
C ARG A 134 -4.92 20.16 -8.75
N ASN A 135 -5.67 19.12 -9.10
CA ASN A 135 -6.63 19.14 -10.21
C ASN A 135 -8.05 19.48 -9.75
N GLY A 136 -8.26 19.84 -8.47
CA GLY A 136 -9.56 20.27 -7.96
C GLY A 136 -10.67 19.22 -8.07
N VAL A 137 -10.32 17.93 -8.04
CA VAL A 137 -11.27 16.85 -8.39
C VAL A 137 -12.42 16.74 -7.37
N ALA A 138 -12.10 16.57 -6.08
CA ALA A 138 -13.04 16.49 -4.96
C ALA A 138 -12.26 16.46 -3.63
N PRO A 139 -12.91 16.69 -2.47
CA PRO A 139 -12.30 16.42 -1.17
C PRO A 139 -11.86 14.94 -1.06
N VAL A 140 -10.60 14.72 -0.68
CA VAL A 140 -9.98 13.39 -0.66
C VAL A 140 -9.71 12.92 0.75
N TYR A 141 -10.49 11.93 1.18
CA TYR A 141 -10.34 11.19 2.41
C TYR A 141 -9.53 9.92 2.18
N THR A 142 -8.96 9.39 3.26
CA THR A 142 -8.30 8.08 3.25
C THR A 142 -8.89 7.19 4.33
N MET A 143 -8.62 5.89 4.23
CA MET A 143 -9.00 4.92 5.24
C MET A 143 -7.81 4.06 5.61
N ASN A 144 -7.56 3.94 6.91
CA ASN A 144 -6.75 2.87 7.49
C ASN A 144 -7.67 1.90 8.24
N TYR A 145 -7.38 0.60 8.18
CA TYR A 145 -8.12 -0.43 8.91
C TYR A 145 -7.20 -1.35 9.70
N GLY A 146 -7.75 -1.94 10.77
CA GLY A 146 -7.03 -2.87 11.63
C GLY A 146 -7.93 -3.85 12.40
N PRO A 147 -7.34 -4.86 13.07
CA PRO A 147 -5.91 -5.15 13.09
C PRO A 147 -5.40 -5.66 11.72
N PRO A 148 -4.10 -5.53 11.40
CA PRO A 148 -3.49 -6.09 10.20
C PRO A 148 -3.84 -7.56 10.07
N LEU A 149 -4.06 -7.99 8.82
CA LEU A 149 -4.34 -9.38 8.48
C LEU A 149 -5.65 -9.97 9.06
N ALA A 150 -6.52 -9.16 9.66
CA ALA A 150 -7.91 -9.55 9.94
C ALA A 150 -8.70 -9.80 8.63
N ASP A 151 -9.93 -10.28 8.76
CA ASP A 151 -10.76 -10.64 7.62
C ASP A 151 -11.23 -9.43 6.80
N ILE A 152 -11.45 -9.63 5.51
CA ILE A 152 -11.94 -8.60 4.58
C ILE A 152 -13.33 -8.10 5.02
N GLU A 153 -14.19 -8.96 5.55
CA GLU A 153 -15.51 -8.62 6.09
C GLU A 153 -15.42 -7.71 7.31
N TRP A 154 -14.37 -7.86 8.11
CA TRP A 154 -14.07 -6.99 9.24
C TRP A 154 -13.66 -5.59 8.75
N PHE A 155 -12.79 -5.53 7.74
CA PHE A 155 -12.40 -4.27 7.11
C PHE A 155 -13.58 -3.57 6.41
N ALA A 156 -14.50 -4.33 5.82
CA ALA A 156 -15.72 -3.78 5.23
C ALA A 156 -16.62 -3.09 6.26
N GLY A 157 -16.68 -3.61 7.49
CA GLY A 157 -17.37 -2.95 8.61
C GLY A 157 -16.74 -1.61 8.97
N GLN A 158 -15.41 -1.55 9.04
CA GLN A 158 -14.70 -0.28 9.27
C GLN A 158 -14.91 0.72 8.12
N LEU A 159 -14.97 0.22 6.87
CA LEU A 159 -15.23 1.06 5.70
C LEU A 159 -16.63 1.68 5.81
N HIS A 160 -17.61 0.93 6.27
CA HIS A 160 -18.95 1.45 6.54
C HIS A 160 -18.93 2.60 7.53
N THR A 161 -18.33 2.42 8.70
CA THR A 161 -18.19 3.48 9.70
C THR A 161 -17.48 4.71 9.13
N ARG A 162 -16.45 4.51 8.31
CA ARG A 162 -15.72 5.61 7.68
C ARG A 162 -16.57 6.38 6.66
N ILE A 163 -17.33 5.68 5.82
CA ILE A 163 -18.23 6.30 4.85
C ILE A 163 -19.31 7.11 5.56
N GLU A 164 -19.96 6.55 6.59
CA GLU A 164 -20.99 7.28 7.33
C GLU A 164 -20.44 8.54 8.01
N LYS A 165 -19.24 8.46 8.60
CA LYS A 165 -18.57 9.64 9.16
C LYS A 165 -18.36 10.74 8.12
N ILE A 166 -17.83 10.39 6.94
CA ILE A 166 -17.58 11.35 5.86
C ILE A 166 -18.90 11.97 5.38
N ARG A 167 -19.95 11.16 5.22
CA ARG A 167 -21.27 11.65 4.81
C ARG A 167 -21.85 12.63 5.82
N THR A 168 -21.73 12.35 7.12
CA THR A 168 -22.15 13.28 8.18
C THR A 168 -21.35 14.58 8.15
N GLU A 169 -20.04 14.52 7.92
CA GLU A 169 -19.17 15.71 7.86
C GLU A 169 -19.38 16.58 6.61
N THR A 170 -19.80 15.98 5.50
CA THR A 170 -19.88 16.64 4.18
C THR A 170 -21.30 16.85 3.67
N GLY A 171 -22.31 16.25 4.30
CA GLY A 171 -23.68 16.18 3.77
C GLY A 171 -23.81 15.33 2.50
N ALA A 172 -22.77 14.60 2.08
CA ALA A 172 -22.79 13.82 0.85
C ALA A 172 -23.77 12.63 0.95
N GLU A 173 -24.59 12.44 -0.08
CA GLU A 173 -25.39 11.22 -0.19
C GLU A 173 -24.54 10.00 -0.54
N ARG A 174 -23.50 10.20 -1.36
CA ARG A 174 -22.65 9.13 -1.89
C ARG A 174 -21.18 9.52 -1.92
N VAL A 175 -20.32 8.50 -1.87
CA VAL A 175 -18.86 8.66 -2.00
C VAL A 175 -18.32 7.97 -3.26
N VAL A 176 -17.16 8.40 -3.73
CA VAL A 176 -16.38 7.67 -4.74
C VAL A 176 -15.29 6.86 -4.03
N LEU A 177 -15.26 5.56 -4.27
CA LEU A 177 -14.23 4.68 -3.72
C LEU A 177 -13.13 4.48 -4.76
N LEU A 178 -11.89 4.85 -4.42
CA LEU A 178 -10.71 4.55 -5.22
C LEU A 178 -9.81 3.61 -4.41
N THR A 179 -9.58 2.43 -4.94
CA THR A 179 -8.98 1.32 -4.21
C THR A 179 -7.73 0.81 -4.88
N HIS A 180 -6.80 0.27 -4.09
CA HIS A 180 -5.63 -0.44 -4.58
C HIS A 180 -5.57 -1.86 -3.99
N SER A 181 -5.22 -2.85 -4.82
CA SER A 181 -4.99 -4.24 -4.39
C SER A 181 -6.16 -4.78 -3.54
N MET A 182 -5.90 -5.33 -2.35
CA MET A 182 -6.91 -5.85 -1.41
C MET A 182 -8.02 -4.84 -1.10
N GLY A 183 -7.76 -3.53 -1.15
CA GLY A 183 -8.77 -2.49 -0.91
C GLY A 183 -10.00 -2.60 -1.83
N GLY A 184 -9.81 -3.11 -3.05
CA GLY A 184 -10.93 -3.36 -3.97
C GLY A 184 -11.83 -4.50 -3.50
N LEU A 185 -11.28 -5.50 -2.82
CA LEU A 185 -12.05 -6.59 -2.22
C LEU A 185 -12.78 -6.12 -0.96
N VAL A 186 -12.15 -5.26 -0.16
CA VAL A 186 -12.81 -4.60 0.98
C VAL A 186 -14.02 -3.78 0.51
N ALA A 187 -13.87 -2.99 -0.55
CA ALA A 187 -14.97 -2.23 -1.12
C ALA A 187 -16.08 -3.13 -1.69
N ARG A 188 -15.71 -4.25 -2.35
CA ARG A 188 -16.68 -5.22 -2.86
C ARG A 188 -17.44 -5.93 -1.74
N ALA A 189 -16.75 -6.30 -0.65
CA ALA A 189 -17.36 -6.88 0.54
C ALA A 189 -18.29 -5.88 1.25
N TYR A 190 -17.93 -4.58 1.26
CA TYR A 190 -18.80 -3.51 1.74
C TYR A 190 -20.09 -3.44 0.92
N VAL A 191 -20.00 -3.37 -0.41
CA VAL A 191 -21.18 -3.29 -1.29
C VAL A 191 -22.09 -4.51 -1.10
N ARG A 192 -21.50 -5.71 -0.99
CA ARG A 192 -22.25 -6.95 -0.74
C ARG A 192 -23.01 -6.91 0.59
N ARG A 193 -22.41 -6.34 1.65
CA ARG A 193 -22.96 -6.37 3.01
C ARG A 193 -23.91 -5.21 3.31
N PHE A 194 -23.65 -4.02 2.76
CA PHE A 194 -24.32 -2.77 3.13
C PHE A 194 -25.05 -2.08 1.98
N GLY A 195 -25.02 -2.67 0.77
CA GLY A 195 -25.62 -2.10 -0.44
C GLY A 195 -24.72 -1.09 -1.15
N SER A 196 -25.13 -0.68 -2.36
CA SER A 196 -24.39 0.27 -3.21
C SER A 196 -24.92 1.69 -3.15
N GLU A 197 -25.98 1.97 -2.40
CA GLU A 197 -26.72 3.24 -2.41
C GLU A 197 -25.86 4.44 -2.01
N ARG A 198 -24.81 4.18 -1.22
CA ARG A 198 -23.83 5.14 -0.70
C ARG A 198 -22.58 5.28 -1.58
N VAL A 199 -22.46 4.51 -2.66
CA VAL A 199 -21.28 4.47 -3.52
C VAL A 199 -21.65 4.98 -4.91
N ALA A 200 -21.15 6.17 -5.26
CA ALA A 200 -21.38 6.76 -6.58
C ALA A 200 -20.56 6.03 -7.66
N ARG A 201 -19.30 5.71 -7.36
CA ARG A 201 -18.42 4.90 -8.20
C ARG A 201 -17.44 4.09 -7.36
N LEU A 202 -17.07 2.92 -7.85
CA LEU A 202 -15.98 2.10 -7.32
C LEU A 202 -14.93 1.92 -8.42
N ILE A 203 -13.71 2.40 -8.15
CA ILE A 203 -12.56 2.31 -9.04
C ILE A 203 -11.52 1.39 -8.36
N THR A 204 -11.08 0.35 -9.06
CA THR A 204 -10.11 -0.64 -8.55
C THR A 204 -8.82 -0.62 -9.36
N ILE A 205 -7.69 -0.53 -8.67
CA ILE A 205 -6.35 -0.58 -9.26
C ILE A 205 -5.67 -1.86 -8.77
N GLY A 206 -5.46 -2.82 -9.68
CA GLY A 206 -4.74 -4.06 -9.37
C GLY A 206 -5.42 -4.94 -8.31
N ALA A 207 -6.74 -4.85 -8.15
CA ALA A 207 -7.46 -5.67 -7.18
C ALA A 207 -7.52 -7.14 -7.62
N PRO A 208 -7.14 -8.10 -6.75
CA PRO A 208 -7.13 -9.53 -7.10
C PRO A 208 -8.56 -10.10 -7.03
N HIS A 209 -9.42 -9.71 -7.96
CA HIS A 209 -10.84 -10.08 -7.96
C HIS A 209 -11.08 -11.59 -8.04
N HIS A 210 -10.14 -12.33 -8.62
CA HIS A 210 -10.10 -13.79 -8.78
C HIS A 210 -9.05 -14.47 -7.89
N GLY A 211 -8.59 -13.78 -6.84
CA GLY A 211 -7.52 -14.25 -5.98
C GLY A 211 -6.12 -13.91 -6.49
N SER A 212 -5.12 -14.25 -5.68
CA SER A 212 -3.71 -13.97 -5.90
C SER A 212 -2.85 -15.12 -5.37
N MET A 213 -1.92 -15.62 -6.20
CA MET A 213 -0.96 -16.65 -5.76
C MET A 213 -0.07 -16.15 -4.61
N LEU A 214 0.23 -14.84 -4.58
CA LEU A 214 0.98 -14.18 -3.49
C LEU A 214 0.29 -14.32 -2.12
N ALA A 215 -1.00 -14.65 -2.09
CA ALA A 215 -1.74 -14.85 -0.85
C ALA A 215 -1.40 -16.19 -0.15
N HIS A 216 -0.61 -17.05 -0.79
CA HIS A 216 -0.06 -18.26 -0.17
C HIS A 216 1.23 -17.99 0.63
N THR A 217 1.92 -16.87 0.36
CA THR A 217 3.26 -16.60 0.90
C THR A 217 3.28 -16.26 2.39
N PHE A 218 2.19 -15.71 2.93
CA PHE A 218 2.09 -15.33 4.34
C PHE A 218 0.75 -15.78 4.97
N PRO A 219 0.72 -16.04 6.29
CA PRO A 219 -0.52 -16.32 7.00
C PRO A 219 -1.33 -15.03 7.25
N GLY A 220 -2.66 -15.16 7.37
CA GLY A 220 -3.56 -14.04 7.68
C GLY A 220 -4.97 -14.31 7.17
N GLY A 221 -5.99 -13.79 7.87
CA GLY A 221 -7.40 -13.96 7.51
C GLY A 221 -7.69 -13.39 6.12
N CYS A 222 -7.35 -12.12 5.88
CA CYS A 222 -7.52 -11.53 4.55
C CYS A 222 -6.68 -12.21 3.46
N LEU A 223 -5.49 -12.72 3.77
CA LEU A 223 -4.68 -13.45 2.80
C LEU A 223 -5.33 -14.80 2.45
N ALA A 224 -5.82 -15.54 3.44
CA ALA A 224 -6.55 -16.78 3.20
C ALA A 224 -7.77 -16.55 2.28
N GLN A 225 -8.50 -15.44 2.48
CA GLN A 225 -9.64 -15.05 1.65
C GLN A 225 -9.27 -14.54 0.25
N MET A 226 -8.00 -14.24 0.00
CA MET A 226 -7.47 -13.83 -1.31
C MET A 226 -6.83 -14.98 -2.09
N ARG A 227 -6.80 -16.19 -1.54
CA ARG A 227 -6.30 -17.35 -2.29
C ARG A 227 -7.25 -17.66 -3.45
N PRO A 228 -6.72 -18.03 -4.64
CA PRO A 228 -7.56 -18.53 -5.72
C PRO A 228 -8.37 -19.74 -5.25
N GLY A 229 -9.61 -19.84 -5.72
CA GLY A 229 -10.49 -20.98 -5.49
C GLY A 229 -10.26 -22.12 -6.47
#